data_AF-A0A497V6I4-F1
#
_entry.id   AF-A0A497V6I4-F1
#
_cell.length_a   1.000
_cell.length_b   1.000
_cell.length_c   1.000
_cell.angle_alpha   90.00
_cell.angle_beta   90.00
_cell.angle_gamma   90.00
#
_symmetry.space_group_name_H-M   'P 1'
#
loop_
_entity.id
_entity.type
_entity.pdbx_description
1 polymer ?
#
loop_
_entity_poly.entity_id
_entity_poly.type
_entity_poly.pdbx_seq_one_letter_code
_entity_poly.pdbx_strand_id
1 'polypeptide(L)'
;MFLSKSLDSEIILRWSKLLEYDFFRLYSQHLILYAPQAAAGKADSPAKATILPQFRKNIYSKEVIDYVLEIIASGAKTKTQVIEEYNIPKTTLYKWLSKYSKNQA
;
A
#
# COMPACT_ATOMS: atom_id res chain seq x y z
N MET A 1 -9.26 -17.81 20.24
CA MET A 1 -8.99 -16.68 19.33
C MET A 1 -7.50 -16.35 19.29
N PHE A 2 -6.86 -15.94 20.38
CA PHE A 2 -5.42 -15.58 20.38
C PHE A 2 -4.47 -16.78 20.18
N LEU A 3 -4.81 -17.94 20.76
CA LEU A 3 -4.06 -19.19 20.56
C LEU A 3 -4.51 -19.98 19.32
N SER A 4 -5.48 -19.46 18.58
CA SER A 4 -6.09 -20.15 17.45
C SER A 4 -5.35 -19.76 16.17
N LYS A 5 -4.88 -20.74 15.40
CA LYS A 5 -4.13 -20.51 14.15
C LYS A 5 -4.95 -19.76 13.09
N SER A 6 -6.27 -19.94 13.10
CA SER A 6 -7.20 -19.28 12.20
C SER A 6 -8.48 -18.89 12.94
N LEU A 7 -9.25 -18.00 12.33
CA LEU A 7 -10.54 -17.57 12.84
C LEU A 7 -11.57 -17.60 11.71
N ASP A 8 -12.81 -17.89 12.08
CA ASP A 8 -13.94 -17.82 11.17
C ASP A 8 -14.18 -16.38 10.70
N SER A 9 -14.43 -16.21 9.40
CA SER A 9 -14.59 -14.91 8.76
C SER A 9 -15.80 -14.14 9.30
N GLU A 10 -16.87 -14.82 9.71
CA GLU A 10 -18.05 -14.16 10.30
C GLU A 10 -17.68 -13.45 11.61
N ILE A 11 -16.83 -14.10 12.41
CA ILE A 11 -16.32 -13.51 13.65
C ILE A 11 -15.47 -12.29 13.33
N ILE A 12 -14.51 -12.38 12.40
CA ILE A 12 -13.65 -11.25 12.00
C ILE A 12 -14.49 -10.04 11.55
N LEU A 13 -15.53 -10.28 10.75
CA LEU A 13 -16.43 -9.23 10.27
C LEU A 13 -17.22 -8.56 11.40
N ARG A 14 -17.68 -9.33 12.40
CA ARG A 14 -18.35 -8.77 13.59
C ARG A 14 -17.40 -7.90 14.40
N TRP A 15 -16.16 -8.33 14.61
CA TRP A 15 -15.14 -7.52 15.30
C TRP A 15 -14.80 -6.25 14.52
N SER A 16 -14.75 -6.32 13.18
CA SER A 16 -14.51 -5.14 12.34
C SER A 16 -15.57 -4.06 12.56
N LYS A 17 -16.84 -4.46 12.71
CA LYS A 17 -17.94 -3.56 13.05
C LYS A 17 -17.85 -3.04 14.48
N LEU A 18 -17.59 -3.93 15.45
CA LEU A 18 -17.55 -3.59 16.87
C LEU A 18 -16.44 -2.58 17.20
N LEU A 19 -15.28 -2.75 16.57
CA LEU A 19 -14.09 -1.91 16.80
C LEU A 19 -14.01 -0.74 15.82
N GLU A 20 -14.96 -0.63 14.89
CA GLU A 20 -14.95 0.33 13.77
C GLU A 20 -13.62 0.33 12.99
N TYR A 21 -12.97 -0.84 12.92
CA TYR A 21 -11.65 -1.01 12.33
C TYR A 21 -11.69 -2.01 11.17
N ASP A 22 -11.15 -1.61 10.02
CA ASP A 22 -11.08 -2.44 8.82
C ASP A 22 -9.83 -3.33 8.84
N PHE A 23 -9.96 -4.55 9.38
CA PHE A 23 -8.89 -5.54 9.45
C PHE A 23 -8.36 -5.98 8.07
N PHE A 24 -9.18 -5.85 7.02
CA PHE A 24 -8.82 -6.29 5.68
C PHE A 24 -7.98 -5.25 4.96
N ARG A 25 -7.98 -4.00 5.43
CA ARG A 25 -7.25 -2.89 4.81
C ARG A 25 -5.78 -3.17 4.60
N LEU A 26 -5.11 -3.73 5.61
CA LEU A 26 -3.68 -4.05 5.54
C LEU A 26 -3.40 -5.09 4.46
N TYR A 27 -4.22 -6.14 4.42
CA TYR A 27 -4.09 -7.21 3.43
C TYR A 27 -4.42 -6.72 2.01
N SER A 28 -5.47 -5.91 1.84
CA SER A 28 -5.79 -5.30 0.56
C SER A 28 -4.67 -4.37 0.08
N GLN A 29 -4.06 -3.58 0.96
CA GLN A 29 -2.89 -2.76 0.61
C GLN A 29 -1.71 -3.62 0.15
N HIS A 30 -1.42 -4.71 0.86
CA HIS A 30 -0.42 -5.68 0.43
C HIS A 30 -0.75 -6.20 -0.98
N LEU A 31 -1.95 -6.72 -1.21
CA LEU A 31 -2.34 -7.22 -2.54
C LEU A 31 -2.19 -6.15 -3.63
N ILE A 32 -2.52 -4.89 -3.36
CA ILE A 32 -2.38 -3.80 -4.34
C ILE A 32 -0.90 -3.48 -4.61
N LEU A 33 -0.04 -3.49 -3.58
CA LEU A 33 1.40 -3.26 -3.73
C LEU A 33 2.08 -4.35 -4.56
N TYR A 34 1.71 -5.61 -4.34
CA TYR A 34 2.32 -6.76 -5.00
C TYR A 34 1.57 -7.21 -6.25
N ALA A 35 0.45 -6.56 -6.61
CA ALA A 35 -0.24 -6.84 -7.85
C ALA A 35 0.67 -6.49 -9.04
N PRO A 36 0.81 -7.39 -10.04
CA PRO A 36 1.52 -7.04 -11.26
C PRO A 36 0.84 -5.82 -11.88
N GLN A 37 1.63 -4.85 -12.35
CA GLN A 37 1.12 -3.68 -13.04
C GLN A 37 0.44 -4.16 -14.33
N ALA A 38 -0.87 -4.42 -14.27
CA ALA A 38 -1.67 -4.65 -15.45
C ALA A 38 -1.37 -3.51 -16.41
N ALA A 39 -0.92 -3.87 -17.62
CA ALA A 39 -0.34 -2.97 -18.61
C ALA A 39 -0.99 -1.59 -18.54
N ALA A 40 -0.17 -0.57 -18.25
CA ALA A 40 -0.55 0.84 -18.23
C ALA A 40 -0.91 1.37 -19.64
N GLY A 41 -1.66 0.58 -20.42
CA GLY A 41 -2.24 0.93 -21.69
C GLY A 41 -3.71 0.54 -21.66
N LYS A 42 -4.58 1.56 -21.72
CA LYS A 42 -6.06 1.52 -21.78
C LYS A 42 -6.79 1.65 -20.44
N ALA A 43 -6.76 2.86 -19.89
CA ALA A 43 -7.94 3.42 -19.21
C ALA A 43 -7.93 4.96 -19.23
N ASP A 44 -7.64 5.58 -20.38
CA ASP A 44 -8.00 7.00 -20.63
C ASP A 44 -9.49 7.12 -20.98
N SER A 45 -10.35 6.54 -20.14
CA SER A 45 -11.78 6.86 -20.17
C SER A 45 -12.01 7.93 -19.11
N PRO A 46 -12.57 9.11 -19.43
CA PRO A 46 -12.95 10.07 -18.41
C PRO A 46 -13.87 9.35 -17.42
N ALA A 47 -13.46 9.34 -16.15
CA ALA A 47 -14.14 8.61 -15.09
C ALA A 47 -15.61 9.03 -15.04
N LYS A 48 -16.51 8.15 -15.52
CA LYS A 48 -17.94 8.30 -15.27
C LYS A 48 -18.11 8.39 -13.75
N ALA A 49 -18.82 9.40 -13.26
CA ALA A 49 -19.20 9.48 -11.86
C ALA A 49 -20.05 8.26 -11.53
N THR A 50 -19.44 7.27 -10.87
CA THR A 50 -20.10 6.05 -10.44
C THR A 50 -20.62 6.24 -9.03
N ILE A 51 -21.82 5.72 -8.77
CA ILE A 51 -22.45 5.68 -7.44
C ILE A 51 -21.59 4.86 -6.44
N LEU A 52 -20.74 3.98 -6.97
CA LEU A 52 -19.84 3.15 -6.18
C LEU A 52 -18.57 3.91 -5.77
N PRO A 53 -18.06 3.67 -4.55
CA PRO A 53 -16.81 4.26 -4.10
C PRO A 53 -15.67 3.84 -5.03
N GLN A 54 -15.02 4.85 -5.63
CA GLN A 54 -13.86 4.63 -6.49
C GLN A 54 -12.62 4.38 -5.62
N PHE A 55 -11.88 3.32 -5.92
CA PHE A 55 -10.61 3.06 -5.28
C PHE A 55 -9.67 4.25 -5.50
N ARG A 56 -9.09 4.77 -4.41
CA ARG A 56 -8.22 5.94 -4.47
C ARG A 56 -6.99 5.63 -5.32
N LYS A 57 -6.64 6.54 -6.22
CA LYS A 57 -5.44 6.48 -7.07
C LYS A 57 -4.13 6.39 -6.28
N ASN A 58 -4.13 6.76 -4.99
CA ASN A 58 -2.93 6.71 -4.16
C ASN A 58 -2.85 5.38 -3.40
N ILE A 59 -2.09 4.44 -3.99
CA ILE A 59 -1.85 3.09 -3.47
C ILE A 59 -0.97 3.12 -2.21
N TYR A 60 -0.14 4.15 -2.07
CA TYR A 60 0.88 4.22 -1.03
C TYR A 60 0.40 5.10 0.11
N SER A 61 0.25 4.50 1.30
CA SER A 61 -0.03 5.23 2.53
C SER A 61 1.23 5.96 3.02
N LYS A 62 1.06 6.93 3.92
CA LYS A 62 2.20 7.66 4.48
C LYS A 62 3.13 6.71 5.25
N GLU A 63 2.55 5.76 5.98
CA GLU A 63 3.26 4.76 6.76
C GLU A 63 4.11 3.84 5.86
N VAL A 64 3.60 3.45 4.68
CA VAL A 64 4.38 2.67 3.70
C VAL A 64 5.54 3.49 3.15
N ILE A 65 5.32 4.77 2.85
CA ILE A 65 6.37 5.66 2.36
C ILE A 65 7.46 5.84 3.43
N ASP A 66 7.06 6.14 4.66
CA ASP A 66 7.97 6.37 5.78
C ASP A 66 8.79 5.10 6.09
N TYR A 67 8.13 3.93 6.13
CA TYR A 67 8.82 2.64 6.28
C TYR A 67 9.85 2.44 5.18
N VAL A 68 9.47 2.58 3.90
CA VAL A 68 10.38 2.38 2.75
C VAL A 68 11.59 3.32 2.82
N LEU A 69 11.39 4.58 3.20
CA LEU A 69 12.48 5.54 3.33
C LEU A 69 13.42 5.17 4.48
N GLU A 70 12.91 4.65 5.59
CA GLU A 70 13.70 4.20 6.75
C GLU A 70 14.58 2.99 6.42
N ILE A 71 14.06 1.99 5.69
CA ILE A 71 14.86 0.81 5.27
C ILE A 71 16.01 1.20 4.33
N ILE A 72 15.79 2.23 3.50
CA ILE A 72 16.82 2.77 2.60
C ILE A 72 17.85 3.58 3.40
N ALA A 73 17.39 4.42 4.34
CA ALA A 73 18.26 5.26 5.17
C ALA A 73 19.14 4.44 6.12
N SER A 74 18.60 3.36 6.68
CA SER A 74 19.34 2.40 7.51
C SER A 74 20.30 1.52 6.71
N GLY A 75 20.24 1.53 5.38
CA GLY A 75 21.05 0.69 4.51
C GLY A 75 20.63 -0.79 4.50
N ALA A 76 19.54 -1.15 5.18
CA ALA A 76 19.03 -2.52 5.24
C ALA A 76 18.57 -3.03 3.86
N LYS A 77 18.08 -2.13 2.98
CA LYS A 77 17.80 -2.44 1.58
C LYS A 77 18.28 -1.34 0.64
N THR A 78 18.78 -1.73 -0.52
CA THR A 78 19.12 -0.80 -1.61
C THR A 78 17.86 -0.32 -2.34
N LYS A 79 17.99 0.81 -3.05
CA LYS A 79 16.91 1.35 -3.89
C LYS A 79 16.41 0.33 -4.92
N THR A 80 17.32 -0.47 -5.49
CA THR A 80 16.99 -1.50 -6.47
C THR A 80 16.19 -2.64 -5.85
N GLN A 81 16.61 -3.12 -4.68
CA GLN A 81 15.88 -4.17 -3.95
C GLN A 81 14.47 -3.72 -3.57
N VAL A 82 14.31 -2.46 -3.15
CA VAL A 82 12.98 -1.89 -2.85
C VAL A 82 12.07 -1.85 -4.08
N ILE A 83 12.62 -1.52 -5.24
CA ILE A 83 11.86 -1.46 -6.51
C ILE A 83 11.38 -2.86 -6.90
N GLU A 84 12.27 -3.85 -6.85
CA GLU A 84 11.98 -5.23 -7.27
C GLU A 84 11.06 -5.96 -6.29
N GLU A 85 11.34 -5.87 -4.99
CA GLU A 85 10.64 -6.66 -3.98
C GLU A 85 9.24 -6.10 -3.70
N TYR A 86 9.09 -4.77 -3.66
CA TYR A 86 7.82 -4.13 -3.36
C TYR A 86 7.08 -3.63 -4.61
N ASN A 87 7.57 -3.93 -5.82
CA ASN A 87 7.03 -3.48 -7.10
C ASN A 87 6.78 -1.96 -7.19
N ILE A 88 7.61 -1.16 -6.50
CA ILE A 88 7.49 0.30 -6.49
C ILE A 88 8.13 0.86 -7.75
N PRO A 89 7.40 1.59 -8.62
CA PRO A 89 7.98 2.20 -9.80
C PRO A 89 9.17 3.07 -9.45
N LYS A 90 10.26 2.98 -10.23
CA LYS A 90 11.47 3.79 -10.04
C LYS A 90 11.15 5.27 -9.91
N THR A 91 10.29 5.80 -10.78
CA THR A 91 9.90 7.22 -10.75
C THR A 91 9.18 7.60 -9.46
N THR A 92 8.38 6.71 -8.88
CA THR A 92 7.68 6.90 -7.61
C THR A 92 8.66 6.97 -6.44
N LEU A 93 9.57 5.99 -6.34
CA LEU A 93 10.56 5.96 -5.26
C LEU A 93 11.46 7.21 -5.27
N TYR A 94 11.93 7.62 -6.45
CA TYR A 94 12.75 8.82 -6.58
C TYR A 94 11.99 10.11 -6.23
N LYS A 95 10.68 10.19 -6.51
CA LYS A 95 9.82 11.31 -6.05
C LYS A 95 9.69 11.35 -4.53
N TRP A 96 9.63 10.21 -3.85
CA TRP A 96 9.60 10.19 -2.39
C TRP A 96 10.91 10.64 -1.79
N LEU A 97 12.03 10.12 -2.32
CA LEU A 97 13.36 10.54 -1.88
C LEU A 97 13.55 12.05 -2.04
N SER A 98 13.16 12.64 -3.18
CA SER A 98 13.31 14.09 -3.38
C SER A 98 12.37 14.93 -2.51
N LYS A 99 11.14 14.45 -2.27
CA LYS A 99 10.14 15.15 -1.47
C LYS A 99 10.46 15.12 0.03
N TYR A 100 10.98 14.00 0.52
CA TYR A 100 11.15 13.76 1.95
C TYR A 100 12.61 13.87 2.43
N SER A 101 13.62 13.94 1.55
CA SER A 101 15.02 14.15 2.00
C SER A 101 15.28 15.52 2.62
N LYS A 102 14.39 16.51 2.43
CA LYS A 102 14.53 17.85 3.03
C LYS A 102 14.04 17.95 4.48
N ASN A 103 13.37 16.93 5.00
CA ASN A 103 12.81 16.94 6.35
C ASN A 103 13.68 16.19 7.39
N GLN A 104 14.93 15.84 7.02
CA GLN A 104 15.92 15.24 7.94
C GLN A 104 17.10 16.20 8.21
N ALA A 105 16.83 17.51 8.26
CA ALA A 105 17.78 18.53 8.71
C ALA A 105 17.39 19.02 10.10
#